data_AF-A0AAV4H9R3-F1
#
_entry.id   AF-A0AAV4H9R3-F1
#
_cell.length_a   1.000
_cell.length_b   1.000
_cell.length_c   1.000
_cell.angle_alpha   90.00
_cell.angle_beta   90.00
_cell.angle_gamma   90.00
#
_symmetry.space_group_name_H-M   'P 1'
#
loop_
_entity.id
_entity.type
_entity.pdbx_description
1 polymer ?
#
loop_
_entity_poly.entity_id
_entity_poly.type
_entity_poly.pdbx_seq_one_letter_code
_entity_poly.pdbx_strand_id
1 'polypeptide(L)'
;MYCRKSKLKLPMKSMLEEYKCGKVRLVTMLGDSDDSVLKTAQPSIKTGRKWKVAEAIDEAKECLKMKEVIGQTQTDRKGTGSSSVKWWSKTEGKEKRDLIIDEVRQREDLKESKRQSNNLNKVSGRIEILQSRDP
;
A
#
# COMPACT_ATOMS: atom_id res chain seq x y z
N MET A 1 -14.12 -4.18 -17.63
CA MET A 1 -12.74 -3.94 -17.17
C MET A 1 -11.90 -5.18 -17.46
N TYR A 2 -10.72 -4.98 -18.03
CA TYR A 2 -9.87 -5.93 -18.76
C TYR A 2 -9.55 -7.26 -18.05
N CYS A 3 -9.24 -8.27 -18.88
CA CYS A 3 -9.11 -9.68 -18.50
C CYS A 3 -8.10 -9.89 -17.35
N ARG A 4 -8.58 -10.30 -16.17
CA ARG A 4 -7.71 -10.69 -15.03
C ARG A 4 -6.89 -11.96 -15.28
N LYS A 5 -7.20 -12.71 -16.34
CA LYS A 5 -6.60 -13.99 -16.70
C LYS A 5 -5.75 -13.93 -17.99
N SER A 6 -5.50 -12.75 -18.56
CA SER A 6 -4.65 -12.65 -19.76
C SER A 6 -3.18 -12.91 -19.41
N LYS A 7 -2.44 -13.51 -20.35
CA LYS A 7 -0.99 -13.72 -20.24
C LYS A 7 -0.22 -12.41 -20.05
N LEU A 8 -0.75 -11.30 -20.57
CA LEU A 8 -0.24 -9.96 -20.37
C LEU A 8 -0.95 -9.33 -19.17
N LYS A 9 -0.19 -9.09 -18.10
CA LYS A 9 -0.63 -8.34 -16.92
C LYS A 9 -0.23 -6.89 -17.07
N LEU A 10 -1.10 -5.97 -16.68
CA LEU A 10 -0.76 -4.55 -16.62
C LEU A 10 0.32 -4.34 -15.54
N PRO A 11 1.20 -3.34 -15.69
CA PRO A 11 2.19 -2.96 -14.67
C PRO A 11 1.55 -2.24 -13.47
N MET A 12 0.32 -2.60 -13.12
CA MET A 12 -0.46 -2.08 -11.98
C MET A 12 -1.53 -3.09 -11.60
N LYS A 13 -1.77 -3.30 -10.30
CA LYS A 13 -2.76 -4.29 -9.84
C LYS A 13 -4.16 -3.67 -9.73
N SER A 14 -4.23 -2.38 -9.37
CA SER A 14 -5.50 -1.64 -9.32
C SER A 14 -5.34 -0.15 -9.67
N MET A 15 -6.35 0.43 -10.32
CA MET A 15 -6.45 1.88 -10.54
C MET A 15 -6.48 2.66 -9.22
N LEU A 16 -7.12 2.11 -8.19
CA LEU A 16 -7.26 2.77 -6.89
C LEU A 16 -5.95 2.76 -6.10
N GLU A 17 -5.20 1.66 -6.20
CA GLU A 17 -3.84 1.56 -5.68
C GLU A 17 -2.96 2.65 -6.29
N GLU A 18 -2.90 2.74 -7.63
CA GLU A 18 -2.07 3.72 -8.31
C GLU A 18 -2.51 5.17 -8.04
N TYR A 19 -3.82 5.42 -7.94
CA TYR A 19 -4.34 6.71 -7.51
C TYR A 19 -3.82 7.11 -6.12
N LYS A 20 -3.85 6.20 -5.15
CA LYS A 20 -3.40 6.47 -3.78
C LYS A 20 -1.89 6.68 -3.73
N CYS A 21 -1.12 5.81 -4.36
CA CYS A 21 0.32 5.92 -4.47
C CYS A 21 0.73 7.23 -5.16
N GLY A 22 0.06 7.60 -6.25
CA GLY A 22 0.31 8.86 -6.96
C GLY A 22 0.02 10.10 -6.11
N LYS A 23 -1.07 10.08 -5.32
CA LYS A 23 -1.40 11.19 -4.40
C LYS A 23 -0.40 11.31 -3.25
N VAL A 24 0.00 10.19 -2.66
CA VAL A 24 1.04 10.14 -1.62
C VAL A 24 2.36 10.67 -2.16
N ARG A 25 2.78 10.20 -3.34
CA ARG A 25 3.99 10.66 -4.03
C ARG A 25 3.98 12.16 -4.25
N LEU A 26 2.85 12.73 -4.65
CA LEU A 26 2.73 14.16 -4.88
C LEU A 26 2.87 14.96 -3.58
N VAL A 27 2.19 14.56 -2.51
CA VAL A 27 2.31 15.24 -1.19
C VAL A 27 3.75 15.20 -0.69
N THR A 28 4.37 14.01 -0.70
CA THR A 28 5.73 13.86 -0.18
C THR A 28 6.75 14.59 -1.04
N MET A 29 6.60 14.57 -2.37
CA MET A 29 7.46 15.33 -3.28
C MET A 29 7.39 16.84 -3.04
N LEU A 30 6.19 17.39 -2.84
CA LEU A 30 6.01 18.82 -2.58
C LEU A 30 6.58 19.22 -1.21
N GLY A 31 6.46 18.36 -0.21
CA GLY A 31 7.05 18.60 1.12
C GLY A 31 8.59 18.54 1.15
N ASP A 32 9.18 17.67 0.32
CA ASP A 32 10.63 17.51 0.18
C ASP A 32 11.25 18.47 -0.84
N SER A 33 10.48 19.39 -1.43
CA SER A 33 11.00 20.34 -2.41
C SER A 33 11.95 21.36 -1.75
N ASP A 34 13.00 21.73 -2.49
CA ASP A 34 13.94 22.79 -2.08
C ASP A 34 13.31 24.19 -2.15
N ASP A 35 12.19 24.34 -2.85
CA ASP A 35 11.48 25.62 -2.93
C ASP A 35 10.80 25.96 -1.60
N SER A 36 11.31 27.02 -0.96
CA SER A 36 10.79 27.55 0.30
C SER A 36 9.30 27.92 0.24
N VAL A 37 8.81 28.36 -0.92
CA VAL A 37 7.39 28.74 -1.10
C VAL A 37 6.51 27.50 -1.04
N LEU A 38 6.89 26.43 -1.75
CA LEU A 38 6.16 25.17 -1.73
C LEU A 38 6.18 24.52 -0.35
N LYS A 39 7.35 24.56 0.32
CA LYS A 39 7.54 24.00 1.66
C LYS A 39 6.74 24.75 2.73
N THR A 40 6.53 26.04 2.55
CA THR A 40 5.72 26.88 3.46
C THR A 40 4.23 26.76 3.16
N ALA A 41 3.85 26.81 1.89
CA ALA A 41 2.45 26.80 1.48
C ALA A 41 1.76 25.45 1.72
N GLN A 42 2.51 24.33 1.68
CA GLN A 42 2.00 22.96 1.84
C GLN A 42 0.60 22.77 1.27
N PRO A 43 0.44 22.88 -0.06
CA PRO A 43 -0.88 22.94 -0.68
C PRO A 43 -1.69 21.70 -0.33
N SER A 44 -2.92 21.91 0.15
CA SER A 44 -3.81 20.82 0.52
C SER A 44 -4.23 20.06 -0.74
N ILE A 45 -3.76 18.81 -0.88
CA ILE A 45 -4.11 17.99 -2.05
C ILE A 45 -5.54 17.51 -1.90
N LYS A 46 -6.38 17.85 -2.89
CA LYS A 46 -7.75 17.36 -2.97
C LYS A 46 -7.74 15.83 -3.07
N THR A 47 -8.33 15.22 -2.05
CA THR A 47 -8.55 13.79 -1.89
C THR A 47 -10.06 13.57 -1.67
N GLY A 48 -10.55 12.37 -1.97
CA GLY A 48 -11.99 12.08 -1.81
C GLY A 48 -12.41 12.02 -0.34
N ARG A 49 -13.73 12.04 -0.08
CA ARG A 49 -14.29 12.01 1.29
C ARG A 49 -13.86 10.79 2.12
N LYS A 50 -13.70 9.63 1.48
CA LYS A 50 -13.47 8.33 2.16
C LYS A 50 -12.01 8.07 2.52
N TRP A 51 -11.08 8.84 1.99
CA TRP A 51 -9.65 8.57 2.16
C TRP A 51 -8.85 9.86 2.14
N LYS A 52 -8.08 10.07 3.20
CA LYS A 52 -7.20 11.22 3.36
C LYS A 52 -5.75 10.77 3.21
N VAL A 53 -4.98 11.56 2.46
CA VAL A 53 -3.56 11.24 2.19
C VAL A 53 -2.69 11.43 3.43
N ALA A 54 -2.94 12.47 4.23
CA ALA A 54 -2.15 12.75 5.44
C ALA A 54 -2.17 11.55 6.41
N GLU A 55 -3.36 11.07 6.74
CA GLU A 55 -3.55 9.88 7.59
C GLU A 55 -2.84 8.64 7.02
N ALA A 56 -2.92 8.42 5.70
CA ALA A 56 -2.24 7.29 5.05
C ALA A 56 -0.70 7.40 5.08
N ILE A 57 -0.16 8.62 4.97
CA ILE A 57 1.28 8.87 5.09
C ILE A 57 1.75 8.63 6.52
N ASP A 58 1.00 9.10 7.50
CA ASP A 58 1.39 8.95 8.90
C ASP A 58 1.29 7.49 9.36
N GLU A 59 0.23 6.76 8.97
CA GLU A 59 0.16 5.30 9.16
C GLU A 59 1.36 4.59 8.51
N ALA A 60 1.75 5.00 7.29
CA ALA A 60 2.90 4.40 6.60
C ALA A 60 4.22 4.67 7.34
N LYS A 61 4.45 5.90 7.81
CA LYS A 61 5.63 6.25 8.61
C LYS A 61 5.70 5.45 9.91
N GLU A 62 4.58 5.29 10.62
CA GLU A 62 4.51 4.50 11.84
C GLU A 62 4.81 3.03 11.58
N CYS A 63 4.24 2.48 10.50
CA CYS A 63 4.52 1.10 10.09
C CYS A 63 6.00 0.90 9.75
N LEU A 64 6.62 1.84 9.03
CA LEU A 64 8.05 1.78 8.69
C LEU A 64 8.94 1.85 9.95
N LYS A 65 8.61 2.73 10.91
CA LYS A 65 9.30 2.78 12.21
C LYS A 65 9.14 1.47 12.97
N MET A 66 7.94 0.89 12.98
CA MET A 66 7.69 -0.39 13.64
C MET A 66 8.45 -1.54 12.97
N LYS A 67 8.52 -1.58 11.64
CA LYS A 67 9.34 -2.55 10.89
C LYS A 67 10.82 -2.43 11.25
N GLU A 68 11.30 -1.22 11.49
CA GLU A 68 12.67 -0.99 11.95
C GLU A 68 12.92 -1.52 13.37
N VAL A 69 11.97 -1.35 14.29
CA VAL A 69 12.06 -1.91 15.65
C VAL A 69 12.02 -3.44 15.65
N ILE A 70 11.16 -4.03 14.83
CA ILE A 70 11.07 -5.49 14.67
C ILE A 70 12.37 -6.06 14.05
N GLY A 71 13.02 -5.26 13.21
CA GLY A 71 14.21 -5.67 12.48
C GLY A 71 13.88 -6.57 11.29
N GLN A 72 14.92 -7.20 10.74
CA GLN A 72 14.81 -7.99 9.51
C GLN A 72 14.18 -9.34 9.81
N THR A 73 12.92 -9.51 9.40
CA THR A 73 12.23 -10.80 9.51
C THR A 73 12.63 -11.71 8.36
N GLN A 74 12.92 -12.98 8.66
CA GLN A 74 13.11 -13.99 7.63
C GLN A 74 11.79 -14.23 6.89
N THR A 75 11.80 -13.97 5.58
CA THR A 75 10.73 -14.40 4.68
C THR A 75 11.12 -15.73 4.03
N ASP A 76 10.25 -16.74 4.17
CA ASP A 76 10.46 -18.08 3.62
C ASP A 76 11.71 -18.81 4.17
N ARG A 77 12.25 -19.77 3.42
CA ARG A 77 13.47 -20.53 3.77
C ARG A 77 14.75 -19.93 3.15
N LYS A 78 14.78 -18.61 2.97
CA LYS A 78 15.92 -17.93 2.32
C LYS A 78 17.15 -17.75 3.21
N GLY A 79 17.03 -18.00 4.52
CA GLY A 79 18.12 -17.80 5.47
C GLY A 79 18.44 -16.33 5.74
N THR A 80 19.36 -16.10 6.69
CA THR A 80 19.84 -14.77 7.09
C THR A 80 20.79 -14.19 6.03
N GLY A 81 20.68 -12.88 5.76
CA GLY A 81 21.59 -12.17 4.84
C GLY A 81 21.19 -12.19 3.36
N SER A 82 20.06 -12.82 3.01
CA SER A 82 19.57 -12.90 1.63
C SER A 82 18.91 -11.62 1.11
N SER A 83 18.51 -10.70 1.99
CA SER A 83 17.91 -9.42 1.62
C SER A 83 18.65 -8.24 2.23
N SER A 84 18.82 -7.18 1.45
CA SER A 84 19.23 -5.87 1.94
C SER A 84 17.98 -5.08 2.36
N VAL A 85 17.95 -4.65 3.63
CA VAL A 85 16.84 -3.86 4.16
C VAL A 85 17.26 -2.41 4.22
N LYS A 86 16.42 -1.53 3.64
CA LYS A 86 16.55 -0.08 3.81
C LYS A 86 15.78 0.33 5.06
N TRP A 87 16.48 0.94 6.01
CA TRP A 87 15.90 1.37 7.28
C TRP A 87 15.35 2.79 7.19
N TRP A 88 14.24 3.05 7.87
CA TRP A 88 13.59 4.36 7.84
C TRP A 88 14.47 5.45 8.43
N SER A 89 15.19 5.17 9.52
CA SER A 89 16.13 6.11 10.12
C SER A 89 17.33 6.47 9.24
N LYS A 90 17.75 5.54 8.34
CA LYS A 90 18.97 5.67 7.52
C LYS A 90 18.69 6.17 6.10
N THR A 91 17.43 6.45 5.77
CA THR A 91 17.03 6.87 4.42
C THR A 91 16.62 8.34 4.41
N GLU A 92 16.96 9.02 3.32
CA GLU A 92 16.71 10.44 3.13
C GLU A 92 16.16 10.74 1.73
N GLY A 93 15.51 11.89 1.61
CA GLY A 93 14.97 12.42 0.36
C GLY A 93 14.12 11.41 -0.42
N LYS A 94 14.52 11.12 -1.67
CA LYS A 94 13.77 10.25 -2.58
C LYS A 94 13.58 8.84 -2.00
N GLU A 95 14.61 8.26 -1.37
CA GLU A 95 14.51 6.88 -0.85
C GLU A 95 13.46 6.78 0.25
N LYS A 96 13.38 7.81 1.10
CA LYS A 96 12.38 7.90 2.15
C LYS A 96 10.97 7.99 1.58
N ARG A 97 10.78 8.74 0.49
CA ARG A 97 9.50 8.80 -0.23
C ARG A 97 9.13 7.47 -0.87
N ASP A 98 10.09 6.80 -1.50
CA ASP A 98 9.86 5.50 -2.14
C ASP A 98 9.43 4.46 -1.09
N LEU A 99 10.04 4.45 0.11
CA LEU A 99 9.59 3.60 1.22
C LEU A 99 8.14 3.87 1.63
N ILE A 100 7.73 5.14 1.76
CA ILE A 100 6.34 5.50 2.10
C ILE A 100 5.38 5.00 1.00
N ILE A 101 5.73 5.21 -0.26
CA ILE A 101 4.90 4.82 -1.41
C ILE A 101 4.75 3.29 -1.45
N ASP A 102 5.84 2.56 -1.28
CA ASP A 102 5.82 1.10 -1.26
C ASP A 102 5.02 0.55 -0.07
N GLU A 103 5.08 1.19 1.09
CA GLU A 103 4.25 0.82 2.24
C GLU A 103 2.76 1.00 1.96
N VAL A 104 2.38 2.15 1.38
CA VAL A 104 0.98 2.40 0.97
C VAL A 104 0.52 1.38 -0.06
N ARG A 105 1.38 1.05 -1.02
CA ARG A 105 1.13 0.04 -2.06
C ARG A 105 0.87 -1.33 -1.45
N GLN A 106 1.76 -1.82 -0.58
CA GLN A 106 1.60 -3.09 0.13
C GLN A 106 0.32 -3.13 0.97
N ARG A 107 -0.03 -2.03 1.62
CA ARG A 107 -1.24 -1.95 2.45
C ARG A 107 -2.52 -2.03 1.62
N GLU A 108 -2.54 -1.46 0.43
CA GLU A 108 -3.68 -1.59 -0.49
C GLU A 108 -3.76 -3.01 -1.09
N ASP A 109 -2.63 -3.61 -1.44
CA ASP A 109 -2.57 -5.02 -1.87
C ASP A 109 -3.18 -5.96 -0.82
N LEU A 110 -2.78 -5.80 0.45
CA LEU A 110 -3.32 -6.59 1.56
C LEU A 110 -4.83 -6.37 1.75
N LYS A 111 -5.32 -5.13 1.59
CA LYS A 111 -6.77 -4.84 1.67
C LYS A 111 -7.53 -5.50 0.54
N GLU A 112 -7.00 -5.47 -0.69
CA GLU A 112 -7.62 -6.13 -1.84
C GLU A 112 -7.62 -7.65 -1.70
N SER A 113 -6.51 -8.25 -1.26
CA SER A 113 -6.46 -9.69 -0.97
C SER A 113 -7.48 -10.09 0.09
N LYS A 114 -7.62 -9.31 1.18
CA LYS A 114 -8.64 -9.53 2.21
C LYS A 114 -10.07 -9.36 1.70
N ARG A 115 -10.32 -8.38 0.82
CA ARG A 115 -11.63 -8.21 0.18
C ARG A 115 -11.99 -9.41 -0.70
N GLN A 116 -11.02 -9.93 -1.44
CA GLN A 116 -11.21 -11.10 -2.28
C GLN A 116 -11.48 -12.35 -1.43
N SER A 117 -10.69 -12.60 -0.37
CA SER A 117 -10.94 -13.72 0.54
C SER A 117 -12.31 -13.64 1.21
N ASN A 118 -12.72 -12.44 1.66
CA ASN A 118 -14.02 -12.25 2.29
C ASN A 118 -15.19 -12.49 1.32
N ASN A 119 -15.04 -12.07 0.07
CA ASN A 119 -16.05 -12.35 -0.96
C ASN A 119 -16.14 -13.85 -1.29
N LEU A 120 -14.99 -14.55 -1.38
CA LEU A 120 -14.96 -15.99 -1.60
C LEU A 120 -15.66 -16.74 -0.46
N ASN A 121 -15.36 -16.39 0.79
CA ASN A 121 -16.00 -16.99 1.96
C ASN A 121 -17.52 -16.75 1.99
N LYS A 122 -17.96 -15.54 1.63
CA LYS A 122 -19.40 -15.22 1.54
C LYS A 122 -20.12 -16.02 0.46
N VAL A 123 -19.46 -16.27 -0.68
CA VAL A 123 -20.02 -17.09 -1.76
C VAL A 123 -20.08 -18.56 -1.35
N SER A 124 -19.02 -19.10 -0.74
CA SER A 124 -18.99 -20.49 -0.23
C SER A 124 -20.12 -20.73 0.79
N GLY A 125 -20.24 -19.87 1.79
CA GLY A 125 -21.31 -20.01 2.79
C GLY A 125 -22.72 -19.88 2.20
N ARG A 126 -22.89 -19.08 1.13
CA ARG A 126 -24.18 -19.02 0.42
C ARG A 126 -24.49 -20.32 -0.33
N ILE A 127 -23.48 -20.99 -0.90
CA ILE A 127 -23.64 -22.28 -1.58
C ILE A 127 -24.01 -23.37 -0.58
N GLU A 128 -23.33 -23.44 0.56
CA GLU A 128 -23.61 -24.41 1.63
C GLU A 128 -25.05 -24.29 2.19
N ILE A 129 -25.54 -23.06 2.37
CA ILE A 129 -26.92 -22.80 2.81
C ILE A 129 -27.95 -23.27 1.76
N LEU A 130 -27.63 -23.15 0.47
CA LEU A 130 -28.53 -23.59 -0.60
C LEU A 130 -28.56 -25.12 -0.72
N GLN A 131 -27.40 -25.78 -0.61
CA GLN A 131 -27.30 -27.25 -0.66
C GLN A 131 -27.93 -27.93 0.57
N SER A 132 -28.04 -27.23 1.69
CA SER A 132 -28.72 -27.73 2.90
C SER A 132 -30.25 -27.57 2.86
N ARG A 133 -30.80 -26.94 1.80
CA ARG A 133 -32.24 -26.66 1.63
C ARG A 133 -32.91 -27.52 0.56
N ASP A 134 -32.16 -28.38 -0.13
CA ASP A 134 -32.71 -29.32 -1.09
C ASP A 134 -33.00 -30.65 -0.35
N PRO A 135 -34.27 -31.10 -0.26
CA PRO A 135 -34.65 -32.38 0.35
C PRO A 135 -34.32 -33.60 -0.50
#